data_AF-A0A9D7K8Q5-F1
#
_entry.id   AF-A0A9D7K8Q5-F1
#
_cell.length_a   1.000
_cell.length_b   1.000
_cell.length_c   1.000
_cell.angle_alpha   90.00
_cell.angle_beta   90.00
_cell.angle_gamma   90.00
#
_symmetry.space_group_name_H-M   'P 1'
#
loop_
_entity.id
_entity.type
_entity.pdbx_description
1 polymer ?
#
loop_
_entity_poly.entity_id
_entity_poly.type
_entity_poly.pdbx_seq_one_letter_code
_entity_poly.pdbx_strand_id
1 'polypeptide(L)'
;MDIADLHINIENPRFEMVGNQREAIKTMIEDQGEKLAKLAEDITNEGLNPGDPIFVTKHEKQPNQYNVLEGNRRVTALKLLENPDLIPETNKSLLNKFKSYLNNTQNHLLKRCLAYFLMKKRKQSIGLN
;
A
#
# COMPACT_ATOMS: atom_id res chain seq x y z
N MET A 1 12.74 -4.78 -4.31
CA MET A 1 11.73 -4.55 -3.27
C MET A 1 10.41 -4.74 -3.94
N ASP A 2 9.69 -5.75 -3.50
CA ASP A 2 8.36 -6.10 -3.97
C ASP A 2 7.29 -5.35 -3.14
N ILE A 3 6.06 -5.23 -3.66
CA ILE A 3 4.91 -4.76 -2.89
C ILE A 3 4.65 -5.67 -1.69
N ALA A 4 4.96 -6.97 -1.82
CA ALA A 4 4.92 -7.94 -0.73
C ALA A 4 5.83 -7.55 0.45
N ASP A 5 6.96 -6.87 0.19
CA ASP A 5 7.93 -6.44 1.20
C ASP A 5 7.50 -5.18 2.00
N LEU A 6 6.37 -4.58 1.61
CA LEU A 6 5.88 -3.32 2.19
C LEU A 6 4.81 -3.58 3.23
N HIS A 7 5.02 -3.00 4.41
CA HIS A 7 4.07 -3.02 5.51
C HIS A 7 3.36 -1.66 5.57
N ILE A 8 2.04 -1.68 5.43
CA ILE A 8 1.19 -0.50 5.65
C ILE A 8 1.43 -0.03 7.08
N ASN A 9 1.66 1.27 7.25
CA ASN A 9 1.91 1.82 8.57
C ASN A 9 0.64 1.76 9.41
N ILE A 10 0.74 1.01 10.51
CA ILE A 10 -0.32 0.83 11.50
C ILE A 10 -0.35 1.97 12.54
N GLU A 11 0.64 2.86 12.52
CA GLU A 11 0.78 4.03 13.40
C GLU A 11 0.32 5.34 12.72
N ASN A 12 -0.68 5.27 11.85
CA ASN A 12 -1.27 6.49 11.30
C ASN A 12 -2.13 7.15 12.40
N PRO A 13 -1.89 8.41 12.82
CA PRO A 13 -2.64 9.06 13.90
C PRO A 13 -4.14 9.23 13.61
N ARG A 14 -4.59 8.94 12.37
CA ARG A 14 -6.01 8.85 12.02
C ARG A 14 -6.70 7.54 12.42
N PHE A 15 -5.95 6.51 12.84
CA PHE A 15 -6.47 5.20 13.21
C PHE A 15 -5.92 4.76 14.58
N GLU A 16 -6.71 4.02 15.35
CA GLU A 16 -6.19 3.28 16.49
C GLU A 16 -5.12 2.28 16.00
N MET A 17 -4.11 1.98 16.82
CA MET A 17 -3.08 0.99 16.46
C MET A 17 -3.75 -0.34 16.12
N VAL A 18 -3.71 -0.70 14.84
CA VAL A 18 -4.20 -2.00 14.36
C VAL A 18 -3.13 -3.07 14.59
N GLY A 19 -3.54 -4.28 15.00
CA GLY A 19 -2.62 -5.31 15.47
C GLY A 19 -1.88 -6.04 14.35
N ASN A 20 -2.38 -5.98 13.10
CA ASN A 20 -1.81 -6.70 11.96
C ASN A 20 -2.12 -6.02 10.61
N GLN A 21 -1.43 -6.47 9.54
CA GLN A 21 -1.58 -5.93 8.18
C GLN A 21 -2.99 -6.11 7.60
N ARG A 22 -3.70 -7.20 7.96
CA ARG A 22 -5.05 -7.47 7.46
C ARG A 22 -6.05 -6.47 8.03
N GLU A 23 -5.95 -6.16 9.32
CA GLU A 23 -6.73 -5.11 9.96
C GLU A 23 -6.41 -3.75 9.36
N ALA A 24 -5.13 -3.43 9.14
CA ALA A 24 -4.73 -2.18 8.49
C ALA A 24 -5.37 -1.99 7.10
N ILE A 25 -5.40 -3.06 6.30
CA ILE A 25 -6.07 -3.06 5.00
C ILE A 25 -7.58 -2.90 5.16
N LYS A 26 -8.21 -3.64 6.08
CA LYS A 26 -9.65 -3.55 6.34
C LYS A 26 -10.06 -2.14 6.77
N THR A 27 -9.35 -1.55 7.73
CA THR A 27 -9.57 -0.17 8.18
C THR A 27 -9.41 0.82 7.03
N MET A 28 -8.40 0.65 6.17
CA MET A 28 -8.22 1.51 4.99
C MET A 28 -9.36 1.37 3.99
N ILE A 29 -9.87 0.15 3.78
CA ILE A 29 -11.03 -0.12 2.92
C ILE A 29 -12.27 0.56 3.48
N GLU A 30 -12.50 0.47 4.78
CA GLU A 30 -13.66 1.09 5.46
C GLU A 30 -13.59 2.62 5.42
N ASP A 31 -12.40 3.19 5.62
CA ASP A 31 -12.18 4.64 5.61
C ASP A 31 -12.25 5.25 4.20
N GLN A 32 -11.61 4.61 3.20
CA GLN A 32 -11.49 5.18 1.86
C GLN A 32 -12.60 4.71 0.90
N GLY A 33 -13.06 3.47 1.04
CA GLY A 33 -14.10 2.86 0.21
C GLY A 33 -13.88 3.11 -1.29
N GLU A 34 -14.84 3.81 -1.90
CA GLU A 34 -14.84 4.12 -3.34
C GLU A 34 -13.64 4.96 -3.79
N LYS A 35 -13.10 5.83 -2.93
CA LYS A 35 -11.89 6.61 -3.25
C LYS A 35 -10.68 5.70 -3.49
N LEU A 36 -10.65 4.55 -2.83
CA LEU A 36 -9.60 3.55 -3.03
C LEU A 36 -9.75 2.85 -4.38
N ALA A 37 -10.99 2.57 -4.81
CA ALA A 37 -11.27 2.04 -6.15
C ALA A 37 -10.82 3.02 -7.24
N LYS A 38 -11.15 4.31 -7.06
CA LYS A 38 -10.75 5.35 -8.01
C LYS A 38 -9.23 5.48 -8.11
N LEU A 39 -8.54 5.46 -6.98
CA LEU A 39 -7.08 5.45 -6.96
C LEU A 39 -6.50 4.22 -7.66
N ALA A 40 -7.09 3.04 -7.45
CA ALA A 40 -6.66 1.81 -8.11
C ALA A 40 -6.85 1.88 -9.63
N GLU A 41 -8.00 2.39 -10.09
CA GLU A 41 -8.27 2.64 -11.51
C GLU A 41 -7.23 3.57 -12.13
N ASP A 42 -6.96 4.71 -11.48
CA ASP A 42 -5.97 5.67 -11.96
C ASP A 42 -4.56 5.04 -12.02
N ILE A 43 -4.18 4.25 -11.01
CA ILE A 43 -2.91 3.50 -11.01
C ILE A 43 -2.86 2.48 -12.16
N THR A 44 -3.96 1.79 -12.47
CA THR A 44 -3.99 0.82 -13.57
C THR A 44 -3.91 1.46 -14.95
N ASN A 45 -4.43 2.68 -15.11
CA ASN A 45 -4.45 3.39 -16.38
C ASN A 45 -3.15 4.18 -16.62
N GLU A 46 -2.69 4.93 -15.61
CA GLU A 46 -1.60 5.90 -15.74
C GLU A 46 -0.31 5.49 -15.00
N GLY A 47 -0.40 4.49 -14.12
CA GLY A 47 0.67 4.13 -13.19
C GLY A 47 0.70 5.04 -11.96
N LEU A 48 1.77 4.90 -11.15
CA LEU A 48 1.97 5.77 -9.99
C LEU A 48 2.44 7.17 -10.42
N ASN A 49 1.89 8.22 -9.79
CA ASN A 49 2.35 9.59 -9.98
C ASN A 49 3.79 9.76 -9.46
N PRO A 50 4.78 10.12 -10.31
CA PRO A 50 6.16 10.36 -9.87
C PRO A 50 6.30 11.54 -8.88
N GLY A 51 5.37 12.50 -8.92
CA GLY A 51 5.34 13.65 -8.01
C GLY A 51 4.99 13.29 -6.57
N ASP A 52 4.37 12.13 -6.34
CA ASP A 52 3.95 11.69 -5.03
C ASP A 52 4.62 10.35 -4.66
N PRO A 53 5.90 10.34 -4.25
CA PRO A 53 6.62 9.12 -3.97
C PRO A 53 6.09 8.36 -2.75
N ILE A 54 6.32 7.05 -2.71
CA ILE A 54 6.09 6.23 -1.51
C ILE A 54 7.37 6.25 -0.68
N PHE A 55 7.27 6.76 0.55
CA PHE A 55 8.39 6.79 1.48
C PHE A 55 8.33 5.58 2.40
N VAL A 56 9.49 4.95 2.61
CA VAL A 56 9.61 3.78 3.48
C VAL A 56 10.80 3.88 4.41
N THR A 57 10.76 3.13 5.50
CA THR A 57 11.89 2.83 6.38
C THR A 57 12.09 1.33 6.47
N LYS A 58 13.32 0.88 6.74
CA LYS A 58 13.58 -0.54 6.99
C LYS A 58 12.77 -1.00 8.21
N HIS A 59 12.21 -2.21 8.12
CA HIS A 59 11.61 -2.88 9.27
C HIS A 59 12.71 -3.24 10.28
N GLU A 60 12.46 -3.01 11.57
CA GLU A 60 13.49 -3.13 12.61
C GLU A 60 13.92 -4.57 12.85
N LYS A 61 12.96 -5.51 12.77
CA LYS A 61 13.17 -6.93 13.09
C LYS A 61 13.26 -7.87 11.88
N GLN A 62 12.83 -7.42 10.69
CA GLN A 62 12.64 -8.29 9.53
C GLN A 62 13.52 -7.77 8.39
N PRO A 63 14.60 -8.48 8.03
CA PRO A 63 15.46 -8.05 6.93
C PRO A 63 14.67 -8.05 5.62
N ASN A 64 14.98 -7.08 4.75
CA ASN A 64 14.31 -6.87 3.46
C ASN A 64 12.80 -6.54 3.53
N GLN A 65 12.26 -6.30 4.73
CA GLN A 65 10.91 -5.75 4.92
C GLN A 65 10.99 -4.25 5.22
N TYR A 66 9.95 -3.51 4.86
CA TYR A 66 9.91 -2.06 5.00
C TYR A 66 8.58 -1.57 5.52
N ASN A 67 8.61 -0.64 6.47
CA ASN A 67 7.43 0.07 6.94
C ASN A 67 7.20 1.30 6.06
N VAL A 68 6.01 1.44 5.52
CA VAL A 68 5.59 2.64 4.79
C VAL A 68 5.54 3.81 5.78
N LEU A 69 6.05 4.97 5.39
CA LEU A 69 5.94 6.21 6.14
C LEU A 69 4.89 7.13 5.52
N GLU A 70 4.82 7.14 4.19
CA GLU A 70 3.91 7.97 3.41
C GLU A 70 3.46 7.19 2.16
N GLY A 71 2.18 7.34 1.80
CA GLY A 71 1.60 6.62 0.66
C GLY A 71 0.89 5.32 1.01
N ASN A 72 0.47 5.14 2.27
CA ASN A 72 -0.30 3.97 2.72
C ASN A 72 -1.46 3.62 1.79
N ARG A 73 -2.26 4.60 1.36
CA ARG A 73 -3.39 4.38 0.44
C ARG A 73 -2.97 3.75 -0.89
N ARG A 74 -1.84 4.19 -1.46
CA ARG A 74 -1.31 3.62 -2.72
C ARG A 74 -0.80 2.21 -2.51
N VAL A 75 -0.07 1.97 -1.42
CA VAL A 75 0.39 0.61 -1.10
C VAL A 75 -0.78 -0.32 -0.86
N THR A 76 -1.83 0.13 -0.16
CA THR A 76 -3.07 -0.64 -0.02
C THR A 76 -3.71 -0.91 -1.37
N ALA A 77 -3.92 0.11 -2.22
CA ALA A 77 -4.51 -0.08 -3.54
C ALA A 77 -3.69 -1.09 -4.38
N LEU A 78 -2.36 -0.99 -4.37
CA LEU A 78 -1.47 -1.93 -5.06
C LEU A 78 -1.60 -3.36 -4.52
N LYS A 79 -1.62 -3.55 -3.20
CA LYS A 79 -1.83 -4.87 -2.58
C LYS A 79 -3.19 -5.46 -2.95
N LEU A 80 -4.23 -4.64 -3.03
CA LEU A 80 -5.58 -5.08 -3.42
C LEU A 80 -5.68 -5.35 -4.93
N LEU A 81 -4.93 -4.63 -5.77
CA LEU A 81 -4.82 -4.92 -7.21
C LEU A 81 -4.10 -6.26 -7.44
N GLU A 82 -3.04 -6.54 -6.66
CA GLU A 82 -2.30 -7.80 -6.73
C GLU A 82 -3.12 -8.98 -6.18
N ASN A 83 -3.83 -8.78 -5.06
CA ASN A 83 -4.67 -9.79 -4.44
C ASN A 83 -6.03 -9.20 -3.99
N PRO A 84 -7.04 -9.18 -4.88
CA PRO A 84 -8.37 -8.67 -4.56
C PRO A 84 -9.08 -9.42 -3.43
N ASP A 85 -8.72 -10.67 -3.15
CA ASP A 85 -9.36 -11.48 -2.08
C ASP A 85 -8.99 -10.99 -0.66
N LEU A 86 -8.11 -10.00 -0.54
CA LEU A 86 -7.89 -9.24 0.69
C LEU A 86 -9.09 -8.33 1.03
N ILE A 87 -9.95 -8.01 0.06
CA ILE A 87 -11.17 -7.23 0.27
C ILE A 87 -12.23 -8.14 0.92
N PRO A 88 -12.81 -7.76 2.06
CA PRO A 88 -13.87 -8.54 2.69
C PRO A 88 -15.07 -8.75 1.76
N GLU A 89 -15.67 -9.94 1.80
CA GLU A 89 -16.91 -10.26 1.07
C GLU A 89 -18.09 -9.35 1.43
N THR A 90 -18.04 -8.64 2.55
CA THR A 90 -19.01 -7.59 2.90
C THR A 90 -18.97 -6.41 1.91
N ASN A 91 -17.86 -6.22 1.20
CA ASN A 91 -17.61 -5.12 0.27
C ASN A 91 -17.61 -5.63 -1.19
N LYS A 92 -18.60 -6.45 -1.57
CA LYS A 92 -18.69 -7.10 -2.90
C LYS A 92 -18.53 -6.15 -4.09
N SER A 93 -19.13 -4.95 -3.99
CA SER A 93 -19.01 -3.93 -5.06
C SER A 93 -17.55 -3.54 -5.29
N LEU A 94 -16.81 -3.31 -4.21
CA LEU A 94 -15.39 -2.97 -4.27
C LEU A 94 -14.57 -4.16 -4.79
N LEU A 95 -14.82 -5.35 -4.26
CA LEU A 95 -14.16 -6.59 -4.69
C LEU A 95 -14.32 -6.81 -6.20
N ASN A 96 -15.53 -6.65 -6.73
CA ASN A 96 -15.81 -6.82 -8.16
C ASN A 96 -15.06 -5.79 -9.03
N LYS A 97 -14.90 -4.55 -8.56
CA LYS A 97 -14.09 -3.53 -9.25
C LYS A 97 -12.62 -3.91 -9.29
N PHE A 98 -12.04 -4.31 -8.17
CA PHE A 98 -10.64 -4.73 -8.14
C PHE A 98 -10.40 -5.99 -9.00
N LYS A 99 -11.35 -6.93 -9.03
CA LYS A 99 -11.30 -8.08 -9.94
C LYS A 99 -11.38 -7.67 -11.41
N SER A 100 -12.21 -6.69 -11.77
CA SER A 100 -12.28 -6.21 -13.16
C SER A 100 -11.01 -5.46 -13.57
N TYR A 101 -10.42 -4.66 -12.67
CA TYR A 101 -9.14 -4.00 -12.89
C TYR A 101 -8.01 -5.00 -13.14
N LEU A 102 -7.94 -6.07 -12.33
CA LEU A 102 -6.94 -7.13 -12.53
C LEU A 102 -7.06 -7.79 -13.91
N ASN A 103 -8.29 -8.07 -14.38
CA ASN A 103 -8.53 -8.70 -15.68
C ASN A 103 -8.22 -7.75 -16.86
N ASN A 104 -8.42 -6.45 -16.69
CA ASN A 104 -8.21 -5.45 -17.73
C ASN A 104 -6.77 -4.91 -17.77
N THR A 105 -6.02 -5.07 -16.68
CA THR A 105 -4.65 -4.58 -16.59
C THR A 105 -3.72 -5.49 -17.40
N GLN A 106 -3.06 -4.95 -18.42
CA GLN A 106 -1.96 -5.66 -19.04
C GLN A 106 -0.84 -5.83 -18.00
N ASN A 107 -0.45 -7.08 -17.70
CA ASN A 107 0.55 -7.48 -16.69
C ASN A 107 1.86 -6.67 -16.67
N HIS A 108 2.18 -5.92 -17.72
CA HIS A 108 3.36 -5.05 -17.79
C HIS A 108 3.23 -3.73 -17.00
N LEU A 109 2.02 -3.20 -16.75
CA LEU A 109 1.80 -1.94 -16.03
C LEU A 109 1.98 -2.09 -14.52
N LEU A 110 1.49 -3.19 -13.94
CA LEU A 110 1.76 -3.58 -12.55
C LEU A 110 3.28 -3.74 -12.29
N LYS A 111 4.02 -4.30 -13.26
CA LYS A 111 5.49 -4.43 -13.17
C LYS A 111 6.23 -3.09 -13.23
N ARG A 112 5.68 -2.05 -13.88
CA ARG A 112 6.29 -0.70 -13.94
C ARG A 112 6.09 0.10 -12.65
N CYS A 113 5.10 -0.25 -11.81
CA CYS A 113 4.84 0.46 -10.56
C CYS A 113 5.94 0.26 -9.49
N LEU A 114 6.85 -0.71 -9.68
CA LEU A 114 7.90 -1.06 -8.71
C LEU A 114 9.08 -0.07 -8.64
N ALA A 115 9.13 0.96 -9.49
CA ALA A 115 10.34 1.79 -9.65
C ALA A 115 10.49 2.99 -8.68
N TYR A 116 9.51 3.28 -7.80
CA TYR A 116 9.48 4.57 -7.08
C TYR A 116 9.31 4.44 -5.56
N PHE A 117 10.26 3.78 -4.88
CA PHE A 117 10.34 3.76 -3.41
C PHE A 117 11.55 4.57 -2.93
N LEU A 118 11.30 5.58 -2.09
CA LEU A 118 12.35 6.38 -1.48
C LEU A 118 12.59 5.92 -0.03
N MET A 119 13.81 5.48 0.25
CA MET A 119 14.23 5.07 1.59
C MET A 119 14.69 6.28 2.40
N LYS A 120 14.06 6.54 3.55
CA LYS A 120 14.56 7.54 4.51
C LYS A 120 15.66 6.92 5.37
N LYS A 121 16.90 7.42 5.30
CA LYS A 121 17.94 7.03 6.27
C LYS A 121 17.54 7.58 7.65
N ARG A 122 17.33 6.71 8.64
CA ARG A 122 17.31 7.12 10.05
C ARG A 122 18.69 7.73 10.36
N LYS A 123 18.75 8.97 10.85
CA LYS A 123 19.91 9.46 11.59
C LYS A 123 20.04 8.58 12.83
N GLN A 124 21.04 7.71 12.87
CA GLN A 124 21.51 7.16 14.14
C GLN A 124 22.43 8.19 14.82
N SER A 125 22.39 8.16 16.16
CA SER A 125 23.31 8.81 17.12
C SER A 125 22.99 10.24 17.53
N ILE A 126 22.52 10.41 18.78
CA ILE A 126 23.43 10.80 19.87
C ILE A 126 23.00 10.04 21.13
N GLY A 127 23.77 9.03 21.52
CA GLY A 127 23.82 8.62 22.90
C GLY A 127 24.52 9.73 23.67
N LEU A 128 23.81 10.32 24.63
CA LEU A 128 24.45 11.10 25.69
C LEU A 128 24.71 10.11 26.82
N ASN A 129 26.01 9.83 27.02
CA ASN A 129 26.54 9.32 28.28
C ASN A 129 26.29 10.34 29.39
#